data_AF-A0A0N0KGA6-F1
#
_entry.id   AF-A0A0N0KGA6-F1
#
_cell.length_a   1.000
_cell.length_b   1.000
_cell.length_c   1.000
_cell.angle_alpha   90.00
_cell.angle_beta   90.00
_cell.angle_gamma   90.00
#
_symmetry.space_group_name_H-M   'P 1'
#
loop_
_entity.id
_entity.type
_entity.pdbx_description
1 polymer ?
#
loop_
_entity_poly.entity_id
_entity_poly.type
_entity_poly.pdbx_seq_one_letter_code
_entity_poly.pdbx_strand_id
1 'polypeptide(L)'
;MSEEIYIKFPKYSSYVEKHSIILDSANPEFPKIVGIIISQFAIIEDFVPLVVRQITGISEDDSTTILGVIRNFSNKIELIGELINKRDKKSNDFIVIDYVKNLLSEANSIRNKYAHAKYGGFKHNPNLKDEYIYMELFSASYNKNRKLKKMMIKDFEKDRKRMNIMICEIHHILHARWLPPKLFAQLPQPPVPL
;
A
#
# COMPACT_ATOMS: atom_id res chain seq x y z
N MET A 1 24.46 -16.38 -1.97
CA MET A 1 24.24 -17.34 -3.09
C MET A 1 22.75 -17.39 -3.35
N SER A 2 22.29 -17.04 -4.56
CA SER A 2 20.85 -17.08 -4.89
C SER A 2 20.40 -18.51 -5.11
N GLU A 3 19.33 -18.94 -4.45
CA GLU A 3 18.69 -20.21 -4.74
C GLU A 3 17.91 -20.10 -6.05
N GLU A 4 18.12 -21.07 -6.93
CA GLU A 4 17.46 -21.16 -8.23
C GLU A 4 16.43 -22.28 -8.20
N ILE A 5 15.17 -21.95 -8.49
CA ILE A 5 14.09 -22.91 -8.62
C ILE A 5 13.82 -23.11 -10.11
N TYR A 6 13.90 -24.36 -10.54
CA TYR A 6 13.64 -24.79 -11.90
C TYR A 6 12.25 -25.42 -11.96
N ILE A 7 11.30 -24.76 -12.64
CA ILE A 7 9.96 -25.30 -12.85
C ILE A 7 9.91 -25.90 -14.25
N LYS A 8 9.66 -27.21 -14.33
CA LYS A 8 9.54 -27.95 -15.58
C LYS A 8 8.08 -28.22 -15.87
N PHE A 9 7.57 -27.73 -17.00
CA PHE A 9 6.18 -27.94 -17.39
C PHE A 9 6.05 -29.26 -18.16
N PRO A 10 5.28 -30.26 -17.68
CA PRO A 10 5.22 -31.60 -18.27
C PRO A 10 4.77 -31.61 -19.75
N LYS A 11 3.99 -30.61 -20.15
CA LYS A 11 3.42 -30.48 -21.50
C LYS A 11 4.34 -29.77 -22.50
N TYR A 12 5.43 -29.15 -22.02
CA TYR A 12 6.38 -28.37 -22.83
C TYR A 12 7.80 -28.72 -22.38
N SER A 13 8.26 -29.92 -22.76
CA SER A 13 9.50 -30.54 -22.26
C SER A 13 10.78 -29.73 -22.52
N SER A 14 10.74 -28.73 -23.40
CA SER A 14 11.86 -27.83 -23.74
C SER A 14 11.83 -26.48 -23.02
N TYR A 15 10.74 -26.13 -22.30
CA TYR A 15 10.63 -24.83 -21.63
C TYR A 15 10.91 -24.97 -20.14
N VAL A 16 12.01 -24.36 -19.68
CA VAL A 16 12.39 -24.28 -18.27
C VAL A 16 12.36 -22.81 -17.88
N GLU A 17 11.41 -22.43 -17.04
CA GLU A 17 11.37 -21.08 -16.48
C GLU A 17 12.28 -21.04 -15.24
N LYS A 18 13.26 -20.14 -15.27
CA LYS A 18 14.22 -19.95 -14.18
C LYS A 18 13.66 -18.91 -13.21
N HIS A 19 13.33 -19.34 -12.00
CA HIS A 19 12.97 -18.46 -10.91
C HIS A 19 14.14 -18.37 -9.93
N SER A 20 14.43 -17.17 -9.45
CA SER A 20 15.47 -16.97 -8.44
C SER A 20 14.85 -16.35 -7.20
N ILE A 21 15.14 -16.93 -6.04
CA ILE A 21 14.80 -16.35 -4.74
C ILE A 21 15.97 -15.43 -4.37
N ILE A 22 15.88 -14.17 -4.81
CA ILE A 22 17.01 -13.25 -4.74
C ILE A 22 17.08 -12.53 -3.39
N LEU A 23 15.92 -12.29 -2.76
CA LEU A 23 15.83 -11.50 -1.54
C LEU A 23 16.68 -12.04 -0.39
N ASP A 24 16.80 -13.36 -0.25
CA ASP A 24 17.54 -13.98 0.88
C ASP A 24 19.07 -14.04 0.66
N SER A 25 19.54 -13.75 -0.56
CA SER A 25 20.82 -14.28 -1.02
C SER A 25 22.02 -13.35 -1.00
N ALA A 26 21.82 -12.04 -0.80
CA ALA A 26 22.86 -11.02 -0.93
C ALA A 26 22.83 -9.92 0.13
N ASN A 27 21.67 -9.47 0.60
CA ASN A 27 21.55 -8.52 1.72
C ASN A 27 20.23 -8.74 2.49
N PRO A 28 20.28 -9.19 3.77
CA PRO A 28 19.10 -9.49 4.57
C PRO A 28 18.27 -8.26 4.97
N GLU A 29 18.77 -7.04 4.82
CA GLU A 29 18.01 -5.82 5.13
C GLU A 29 16.87 -5.57 4.14
N PHE A 30 17.00 -5.95 2.87
CA PHE A 30 15.91 -5.81 1.89
C PHE A 30 14.66 -6.63 2.24
N PRO A 31 14.73 -7.97 2.44
CA PRO A 31 13.55 -8.75 2.82
C PRO A 31 12.96 -8.28 4.15
N LYS A 32 13.79 -7.88 5.10
CA LYS A 32 13.34 -7.31 6.37
C LYS A 32 12.53 -6.03 6.17
N ILE A 33 13.02 -5.07 5.39
CA ILE A 33 12.28 -3.81 5.13
C ILE A 33 10.99 -4.10 4.35
N VAL A 34 11.03 -5.00 3.37
CA VAL A 34 9.82 -5.44 2.65
C VAL A 34 8.80 -6.04 3.62
N GLY A 35 9.24 -6.95 4.50
CA GLY A 35 8.38 -7.53 5.54
C GLY A 35 7.75 -6.46 6.43
N ILE A 36 8.53 -5.46 6.87
CA ILE A 36 8.00 -4.33 7.65
C ILE A 36 6.94 -3.57 6.87
N ILE A 37 7.16 -3.26 5.59
CA ILE A 37 6.19 -2.54 4.75
C ILE A 37 4.89 -3.34 4.61
N ILE A 38 4.97 -4.65 4.39
CA ILE A 38 3.79 -5.53 4.30
C ILE A 38 3.05 -5.58 5.64
N SER A 39 3.75 -5.69 6.76
CA SER A 39 3.13 -5.65 8.09
C SER A 39 2.49 -4.31 8.41
N GLN A 40 3.12 -3.19 8.02
CA GLN A 40 2.54 -1.85 8.15
C GLN A 40 1.25 -1.72 7.33
N PHE A 41 1.19 -2.32 6.14
CA PHE A 41 -0.04 -2.34 5.36
C PHE A 41 -1.16 -3.10 6.06
N ALA A 42 -0.88 -4.23 6.71
CA ALA A 42 -1.88 -4.96 7.49
C ALA A 42 -2.50 -4.08 8.60
N ILE A 43 -1.67 -3.30 9.31
CA ILE A 43 -2.15 -2.32 10.30
C ILE A 43 -3.04 -1.26 9.66
N ILE A 44 -2.68 -0.77 8.46
CA ILE A 44 -3.52 0.20 7.73
C ILE A 44 -4.86 -0.42 7.33
N GLU A 45 -4.85 -1.68 6.91
CA GLU A 45 -6.05 -2.42 6.53
C GLU A 45 -7.02 -2.61 7.70
N ASP A 46 -6.51 -2.78 8.91
CA ASP A 46 -7.32 -2.90 10.13
C ASP A 46 -8.12 -1.64 10.47
N PHE A 47 -7.78 -0.47 9.90
CA PHE A 47 -8.59 0.75 10.07
C PHE A 47 -9.82 0.81 9.15
N VAL A 48 -9.90 -0.01 8.10
CA VAL A 48 -11.00 0.07 7.12
C VAL A 48 -12.39 -0.17 7.73
N PRO A 49 -12.59 -1.15 8.64
CA PRO A 49 -13.87 -1.31 9.34
C PRO A 49 -14.32 -0.07 10.11
N LEU A 50 -13.39 0.65 10.74
CA LEU A 50 -13.67 1.89 11.46
C LEU A 50 -14.11 3.01 10.51
N VAL A 51 -13.48 3.12 9.34
CA VAL A 51 -13.88 4.07 8.30
C VAL A 51 -15.32 3.79 7.85
N VAL A 52 -15.64 2.53 7.54
CA VAL A 52 -16.99 2.14 7.10
C VAL A 52 -18.02 2.40 8.20
N ARG A 53 -17.71 2.07 9.45
CA ARG A 53 -18.54 2.37 10.62
C ARG A 53 -18.82 3.87 10.73
N GLN A 54 -17.81 4.72 10.60
CA GLN A 54 -18.01 6.18 10.66
C GLN A 54 -18.93 6.70 9.55
N ILE A 55 -18.83 6.16 8.34
CA ILE A 55 -19.67 6.60 7.22
C ILE A 55 -21.11 6.11 7.35
N THR A 56 -21.32 4.88 7.82
CA THR A 56 -22.62 4.18 7.74
C THR A 56 -23.38 4.14 9.06
N GLY A 57 -22.69 4.28 10.20
CA GLY A 57 -23.26 4.16 11.53
C GLY A 57 -23.49 2.71 12.00
N ILE A 58 -23.09 1.70 11.21
CA ILE A 58 -23.20 0.29 11.62
C ILE A 58 -22.22 -0.06 12.74
N SER A 59 -22.44 -1.19 13.41
CA SER A 59 -21.51 -1.68 14.43
C SER A 59 -20.15 -2.04 13.82
N GLU A 60 -19.11 -2.04 14.65
CA GLU A 60 -17.76 -2.43 14.21
C GLU A 60 -17.67 -3.91 13.86
N ASP A 61 -18.41 -4.76 14.56
CA ASP A 61 -18.50 -6.19 14.28
C ASP A 61 -19.16 -6.45 12.91
N ASP A 62 -20.23 -5.71 12.59
CA ASP A 62 -20.90 -5.80 11.28
C ASP A 62 -20.00 -5.28 10.16
N SER A 63 -19.32 -4.13 10.36
CA SER A 63 -18.42 -3.59 9.35
C SER A 63 -17.24 -4.52 9.08
N THR A 64 -16.68 -5.13 10.13
CA THR A 64 -15.62 -6.13 10.03
C THR A 64 -16.09 -7.37 9.28
N THR A 65 -17.29 -7.88 9.60
CA THR A 65 -17.89 -9.05 8.93
C THR A 65 -18.12 -8.80 7.45
N ILE A 66 -18.74 -7.65 7.09
CA ILE A 66 -18.99 -7.27 5.70
C ILE A 66 -17.67 -7.16 4.93
N LEU A 67 -16.67 -6.49 5.50
CA LEU A 67 -15.36 -6.32 4.85
C LEU A 67 -14.56 -7.62 4.78
N GLY A 68 -14.78 -8.57 5.70
CA GLY A 68 -14.16 -9.89 5.65
C GLY A 68 -14.54 -10.70 4.40
N VAL A 69 -15.74 -10.46 3.84
CA VAL A 69 -16.18 -11.05 2.58
C VAL A 69 -15.46 -10.42 1.37
N ILE A 70 -15.08 -9.14 1.49
CA ILE A 70 -14.40 -8.39 0.42
C ILE A 70 -12.88 -8.58 0.54
N ARG A 71 -12.35 -9.64 -0.08
CA ARG A 71 -10.92 -9.97 0.03
C ARG A 71 -9.98 -8.97 -0.63
N ASN A 72 -10.39 -8.35 -1.74
CA ASN A 72 -9.53 -7.40 -2.47
C ASN A 72 -9.59 -6.03 -1.80
N PHE A 73 -8.46 -5.54 -1.32
CA PHE A 73 -8.36 -4.23 -0.68
C PHE A 73 -8.78 -3.07 -1.60
N SER A 74 -8.51 -3.16 -2.91
CA SER A 74 -8.98 -2.16 -3.86
C SER A 74 -10.51 -2.03 -3.86
N ASN A 75 -11.23 -3.16 -3.76
CA ASN A 75 -12.69 -3.16 -3.69
C ASN A 75 -13.20 -2.55 -2.37
N LYS A 76 -12.45 -2.70 -1.26
CA LYS A 76 -12.77 -2.02 0.01
C LYS A 76 -12.65 -0.50 -0.13
N ILE A 77 -11.61 -0.01 -0.83
CA ILE A 77 -11.44 1.42 -1.13
C ILE A 77 -12.56 1.93 -2.05
N GLU A 78 -12.92 1.17 -3.07
CA GLU A 78 -14.04 1.49 -3.97
C GLU A 78 -15.36 1.60 -3.21
N LEU A 79 -15.64 0.66 -2.30
CA LEU A 79 -16.81 0.73 -1.41
C LEU A 79 -16.83 2.03 -0.59
N ILE A 80 -15.70 2.41 0.04
CA ILE A 80 -15.60 3.70 0.76
C ILE A 80 -15.90 4.87 -0.18
N GLY A 81 -15.39 4.83 -1.42
CA GLY A 81 -15.67 5.81 -2.46
C GLY A 81 -17.15 5.92 -2.80
N GLU A 82 -17.84 4.80 -2.98
CA GLU A 82 -19.27 4.78 -3.26
C GLU A 82 -20.11 5.30 -2.08
N LEU A 83 -19.73 4.94 -0.84
CA LEU A 83 -20.41 5.39 0.36
C LEU A 83 -20.25 6.91 0.58
N ILE A 84 -19.04 7.44 0.40
CA ILE A 84 -18.78 8.87 0.62
C ILE A 84 -19.37 9.76 -0.48
N ASN A 85 -19.45 9.26 -1.72
CA ASN A 85 -20.04 10.01 -2.85
C ASN A 85 -21.54 10.32 -2.66
N LYS A 86 -22.21 9.67 -1.72
CA LYS A 86 -23.59 9.97 -1.31
C LYS A 86 -23.70 11.16 -0.34
N ARG A 87 -22.58 11.65 0.21
CA ARG A 87 -22.51 12.78 1.15
C ARG A 87 -22.34 14.11 0.42
N ASP A 88 -22.64 15.22 1.09
CA ASP A 88 -22.34 16.56 0.57
C ASP A 88 -20.82 16.75 0.47
N LYS A 89 -20.33 17.10 -0.72
CA LYS A 89 -18.91 17.33 -1.00
C LYS A 89 -18.27 18.43 -0.16
N LYS A 90 -19.08 19.34 0.39
CA LYS A 90 -18.61 20.42 1.27
C LYS A 90 -18.65 20.04 2.76
N SER A 91 -19.22 18.88 3.10
CA SER A 91 -19.28 18.44 4.49
C SER A 91 -17.89 18.07 5.02
N ASN A 92 -17.67 18.29 6.32
CA ASN A 92 -16.45 17.86 7.01
C ASN A 92 -16.22 16.35 6.84
N ASP A 93 -17.28 15.56 6.96
CA ASP A 93 -17.20 14.10 6.80
C ASP A 93 -16.71 13.70 5.41
N PHE A 94 -17.20 14.37 4.36
CA PHE A 94 -16.71 14.12 3.00
C PHE A 94 -15.22 14.45 2.87
N ILE A 95 -14.79 15.61 3.36
CA ILE A 95 -13.40 16.06 3.21
C ILE A 95 -12.44 15.13 3.99
N VAL A 96 -12.81 14.76 5.22
CA VAL A 96 -11.99 13.92 6.09
C VAL A 96 -11.91 12.48 5.57
N ILE A 97 -13.05 11.87 5.23
CA ILE A 97 -13.06 10.49 4.76
C ILE A 97 -12.45 10.37 3.36
N ASP A 98 -12.60 11.38 2.48
CA ASP A 98 -11.94 11.38 1.18
C ASP A 98 -10.41 11.42 1.33
N TYR A 99 -9.91 12.23 2.27
CA TYR A 99 -8.49 12.24 2.62
C TYR A 99 -8.01 10.86 3.12
N VAL A 100 -8.74 10.22 4.04
CA VAL A 100 -8.41 8.87 4.52
C VAL A 100 -8.42 7.87 3.35
N LYS A 101 -9.43 7.90 2.48
CA LYS A 101 -9.51 7.04 1.28
C LYS A 101 -8.28 7.21 0.39
N ASN A 102 -7.79 8.44 0.22
CA ASN A 102 -6.58 8.71 -0.55
C ASN A 102 -5.32 8.12 0.11
N LEU A 103 -5.21 8.17 1.45
CA LEU A 103 -4.13 7.48 2.18
C LEU A 103 -4.20 5.96 2.00
N LEU A 104 -5.39 5.36 2.09
CA LEU A 104 -5.58 3.92 1.86
C LEU A 104 -5.16 3.52 0.43
N SER A 105 -5.50 4.34 -0.57
CA SER A 105 -5.09 4.13 -1.97
C SER A 105 -3.58 4.20 -2.16
N GLU A 106 -2.92 5.18 -1.52
CA GLU A 106 -1.45 5.28 -1.52
C GLU A 106 -0.80 4.06 -0.86
N ALA A 107 -1.30 3.63 0.30
CA ALA A 107 -0.82 2.44 1.01
C ALA A 107 -0.97 1.16 0.17
N ASN A 108 -2.11 0.97 -0.51
CA ASN A 108 -2.33 -0.15 -1.42
C ASN A 108 -1.33 -0.14 -2.60
N SER A 109 -1.06 1.03 -3.17
CA SER A 109 -0.07 1.20 -4.24
C SER A 109 1.35 0.82 -3.76
N ILE A 110 1.74 1.28 -2.57
CA ILE A 110 3.02 0.90 -1.95
C ILE A 110 3.08 -0.61 -1.69
N ARG A 111 2.05 -1.21 -1.07
CA ARG A 111 2.01 -2.66 -0.82
C ARG A 111 2.09 -3.46 -2.13
N ASN A 112 1.33 -3.09 -3.15
CA ASN A 112 1.32 -3.79 -4.43
C ASN A 112 2.65 -3.72 -5.17
N LYS A 113 3.40 -2.62 -4.99
CA LYS A 113 4.79 -2.50 -5.48
C LYS A 113 5.67 -3.64 -4.97
N TYR A 114 5.52 -4.05 -3.72
CA TYR A 114 6.38 -5.05 -3.08
C TYR A 114 5.80 -6.47 -3.10
N ALA A 115 4.50 -6.62 -2.80
CA ALA A 115 3.84 -7.92 -2.72
C ALA A 115 3.78 -8.67 -4.06
N HIS A 116 3.83 -7.94 -5.17
CA HIS A 116 3.76 -8.51 -6.52
C HIS A 116 5.02 -8.28 -7.35
N ALA A 117 6.09 -7.71 -6.77
CA ALA A 117 7.34 -7.52 -7.49
C ALA A 117 8.05 -8.85 -7.72
N LYS A 118 8.65 -8.99 -8.92
CA LYS A 118 9.72 -9.96 -9.12
C LYS A 118 11.05 -9.25 -8.84
N TYR A 119 11.78 -9.76 -7.86
CA TYR A 119 13.07 -9.23 -7.48
C TYR A 119 14.13 -9.84 -8.40
N GLY A 120 14.88 -8.98 -9.08
CA GLY A 120 16.02 -9.29 -9.95
C GLY A 120 17.35 -9.14 -9.20
N GLY A 121 18.46 -9.52 -9.85
CA GLY A 121 19.78 -9.64 -9.22
C GLY A 121 20.21 -8.41 -8.43
N PHE A 122 20.87 -8.65 -7.30
CA PHE A 122 21.53 -7.63 -6.50
C PHE A 122 22.80 -7.13 -7.20
N LYS A 123 23.02 -5.82 -7.22
CA LYS A 123 24.28 -5.24 -7.70
C LYS A 123 24.75 -4.15 -6.73
N HIS A 124 26.03 -4.19 -6.39
CA HIS A 124 26.71 -3.11 -5.70
C HIS A 124 27.12 -2.04 -6.72
N ASN A 125 26.83 -0.76 -6.45
CA ASN A 125 27.42 0.32 -7.24
C ASN A 125 28.69 0.83 -6.53
N PRO A 126 29.90 0.47 -7.01
CA PRO A 126 31.15 0.91 -6.36
C PRO A 126 31.30 2.44 -6.31
N ASN A 127 30.62 3.17 -7.19
CA ASN A 127 30.70 4.64 -7.25
C ASN A 127 29.72 5.37 -6.31
N LEU A 128 28.69 4.69 -5.78
CA LEU A 128 27.68 5.34 -4.95
C LEU A 128 27.67 4.86 -3.49
N LYS A 129 28.46 3.83 -3.14
CA LYS A 129 28.30 3.05 -1.88
C LYS A 129 26.87 2.56 -1.62
N ASP A 130 25.95 2.75 -2.57
CA ASP A 130 24.54 2.43 -2.51
C ASP A 130 24.32 1.08 -3.18
N GLU A 131 23.68 0.19 -2.44
CA GLU A 131 23.22 -1.09 -2.92
C GLU A 131 21.85 -0.94 -3.58
N TYR A 132 21.64 -1.68 -4.67
CA TYR A 132 20.38 -1.65 -5.38
C TYR A 132 19.95 -3.04 -5.84
N ILE A 133 18.63 -3.18 -5.92
CA ILE A 133 17.94 -4.35 -6.44
C ILE A 133 17.14 -3.92 -7.67
N TYR A 134 17.13 -4.78 -8.69
CA TYR A 134 16.20 -4.59 -9.79
C TYR A 134 14.85 -5.16 -9.38
N MET A 135 13.78 -4.41 -9.59
CA MET A 135 12.41 -4.87 -9.36
C MET A 135 11.63 -4.78 -10.66
N GLU A 136 11.05 -5.90 -11.06
CA GLU A 136 9.99 -5.92 -12.05
C GLU A 136 8.68 -5.59 -11.32
N LEU A 137 8.20 -4.36 -11.48
CA LEU A 137 6.94 -3.96 -10.85
C LEU A 137 5.77 -4.67 -11.54
N PHE A 138 4.84 -5.15 -10.74
CA PHE A 138 3.61 -5.71 -11.25
C PHE A 138 2.86 -4.66 -12.10
N SER A 139 2.48 -5.06 -13.32
CA SER A 139 1.58 -4.30 -14.17
C SER A 139 0.37 -5.17 -14.47
N ALA A 140 -0.82 -4.63 -14.22
CA ALA A 140 -2.08 -5.29 -14.59
C ALA A 140 -2.23 -5.47 -16.11
N SER A 141 -1.46 -4.72 -16.91
CA SER A 141 -1.45 -4.85 -18.37
C SER A 141 -0.42 -5.89 -18.81
N TYR A 142 -0.90 -7.06 -19.24
CA TYR A 142 -0.07 -8.17 -19.75
C TYR A 142 0.85 -7.75 -20.92
N ASN A 143 0.45 -6.72 -21.69
CA ASN A 143 1.16 -6.23 -22.88
C ASN A 143 2.18 -5.10 -22.63
N LYS A 144 2.37 -4.64 -21.38
CA LYS A 144 3.40 -3.63 -21.10
C LYS A 144 4.73 -4.34 -20.88
N ASN A 145 5.73 -4.02 -21.72
CA ASN A 145 7.14 -4.37 -21.52
C ASN A 145 7.50 -4.17 -20.05
N ARG A 146 7.69 -5.26 -19.32
CA ARG A 146 7.95 -5.25 -17.89
C ARG A 146 9.37 -4.74 -17.68
N LYS A 147 9.49 -3.43 -17.48
CA LYS A 147 10.80 -2.78 -17.29
C LYS A 147 11.29 -3.06 -15.88
N LEU A 148 12.49 -3.63 -15.79
CA LEU A 148 13.22 -3.70 -14.53
C LEU A 148 13.52 -2.28 -14.04
N LYS A 149 13.03 -1.94 -12.85
CA LYS A 149 13.30 -0.67 -12.19
C LYS A 149 14.40 -0.87 -11.17
N LYS A 150 15.44 -0.04 -11.24
CA LYS A 150 16.47 0.05 -10.20
C LYS A 150 15.88 0.68 -8.95
N MET A 151 15.97 0.01 -7.82
CA MET A 151 15.51 0.47 -6.51
C MET A 151 16.66 0.41 -5.52
N MET A 152 16.95 1.51 -4.84
CA MET A 152 18.00 1.62 -3.82
C MET A 152 17.40 1.39 -2.43
N ILE A 153 18.20 0.99 -1.43
CA ILE A 153 17.74 0.82 -0.03
C ILE A 153 16.95 2.05 0.46
N LYS A 154 17.42 3.26 0.14
CA LYS A 154 16.74 4.52 0.53
C LYS A 154 15.32 4.65 -0.03
N ASP A 155 15.00 4.03 -1.17
CA ASP A 155 13.66 4.03 -1.72
C ASP A 155 12.71 3.15 -0.87
N PHE A 156 13.19 2.01 -0.38
CA PHE A 156 12.45 1.15 0.55
C PHE A 156 12.23 1.86 1.89
N GLU A 157 13.28 2.50 2.40
CA GLU A 157 13.21 3.29 3.64
C GLU A 157 12.23 4.47 3.54
N LYS A 158 12.17 5.12 2.38
CA LYS A 158 11.21 6.19 2.10
C LYS A 158 9.78 5.66 2.16
N ASP A 159 9.50 4.55 1.48
CA ASP A 159 8.17 3.95 1.46
C ASP A 159 7.76 3.44 2.86
N ARG A 160 8.69 2.80 3.60
CA ARG A 160 8.50 2.39 5.01
C ARG A 160 8.13 3.58 5.92
N LYS A 161 8.86 4.68 5.79
CA LYS A 161 8.58 5.91 6.57
C LYS A 161 7.24 6.50 6.20
N ARG A 162 6.88 6.52 4.91
CA ARG A 162 5.58 7.02 4.45
C ARG A 162 4.44 6.16 5.01
N MET A 163 4.54 4.83 4.95
CA MET A 163 3.58 3.91 5.56
C MET A 163 3.40 4.18 7.05
N ASN A 164 4.49 4.39 7.80
CA ASN A 164 4.42 4.74 9.21
C ASN A 164 3.69 6.07 9.47
N ILE A 165 3.96 7.10 8.65
CA ILE A 165 3.26 8.38 8.74
C ILE A 165 1.76 8.20 8.46
N MET A 166 1.38 7.40 7.46
CA MET A 166 -0.02 7.13 7.15
C MET A 166 -0.74 6.42 8.29
N ILE A 167 -0.12 5.44 8.95
CA ILE A 167 -0.67 4.81 10.17
C ILE A 167 -0.97 5.87 11.21
N CYS A 168 0.00 6.74 11.51
CA CYS A 168 -0.20 7.84 12.46
C CYS A 168 -1.34 8.77 12.02
N GLU A 169 -1.34 9.23 10.76
CA GLU A 169 -2.38 10.13 10.24
C GLU A 169 -3.77 9.51 10.36
N ILE A 170 -3.96 8.27 9.91
CA ILE A 170 -5.24 7.55 9.98
C ILE A 170 -5.68 7.37 11.44
N HIS A 171 -4.78 6.89 12.30
CA HIS A 171 -5.09 6.68 13.72
C HIS A 171 -5.55 7.98 14.41
N HIS A 172 -4.84 9.09 14.19
CA HIS A 172 -5.18 10.38 14.78
C HIS A 172 -6.53 10.92 14.27
N ILE A 173 -6.82 10.74 12.98
CA ILE A 173 -8.11 11.15 12.40
C ILE A 173 -9.26 10.32 12.99
N LEU A 174 -9.11 9.00 13.03
CA LEU A 174 -10.21 8.10 13.40
C LEU A 174 -10.47 8.04 14.91
N HIS A 175 -9.42 8.13 15.75
CA HIS A 175 -9.54 7.98 17.20
C HIS A 175 -9.39 9.28 17.98
N ALA A 176 -8.40 10.11 17.61
CA ALA A 176 -8.07 11.32 18.38
C ALA A 176 -8.79 12.59 17.88
N ARG A 177 -9.56 12.48 16.78
CA ARG A 177 -10.21 13.61 16.08
C ARG A 177 -9.24 14.77 15.78
N TRP A 178 -7.97 14.44 15.62
CA TRP A 178 -6.94 15.40 15.25
C TRP A 178 -6.78 15.38 13.74
N LEU A 179 -6.80 16.56 13.11
CA LEU A 179 -6.68 16.71 11.67
C LEU A 179 -5.31 17.28 11.31
N PRO A 180 -4.60 16.71 10.32
CA PRO A 180 -3.39 17.33 9.78
C PRO A 180 -3.66 18.79 9.38
N PRO A 181 -2.72 19.73 9.60
CA PRO A 181 -2.96 21.15 9.31
C PRO A 181 -3.43 21.43 7.88
N LYS A 182 -2.90 20.68 6.90
CA LYS A 182 -3.31 20.76 5.49
C LYS A 182 -4.75 20.33 5.26
N LEU A 183 -5.26 19.38 6.04
CA LEU A 183 -6.64 18.91 5.98
C LEU A 183 -7.56 19.88 6.72
N PHE A 184 -7.15 20.36 7.89
CA PHE A 184 -7.89 21.36 8.66
C PHE A 184 -8.16 22.64 7.85
N ALA A 185 -7.17 23.11 7.09
CA ALA A 185 -7.31 24.27 6.21
C ALA A 185 -8.32 24.09 5.05
N GLN A 186 -8.71 22.86 4.73
CA GLN A 186 -9.71 22.57 3.69
C GLN A 186 -11.14 22.53 4.23
N LEU A 187 -11.32 22.51 5.55
CA LEU A 187 -12.65 22.49 6.14
C LEU A 187 -13.36 23.83 5.92
N PRO A 188 -14.69 23.82 5.67
CA PRO A 188 -15.49 25.03 5.67
C PRO A 188 -15.29 25.79 6.98
N GLN A 189 -14.92 27.07 6.88
CA GLN A 189 -14.87 27.93 8.05
C GLN A 189 -16.30 28.20 8.52
N PRO A 190 -16.54 28.30 9.85
CA PRO A 190 -17.82 28.78 10.33
C PRO A 190 -18.09 30.16 9.73
N PRO A 191 -19.36 30.51 9.45
CA PRO A 191 -19.69 31.84 8.98
C PRO A 191 -19.16 32.86 9.99
N VAL A 192 -18.43 33.87 9.51
CA VAL A 192 -18.02 35.00 10.35
C VAL A 192 -19.31 35.66 10.85
N PRO A 193 -19.51 35.82 12.17
CA PRO A 193 -20.64 36.56 12.69
C PRO A 193 -20.63 37.97 12.08
N LEU A 194 -21.76 38.38 11.50
CA LEU A 194 -21.97 39.75 11.01
C LEU A 194 -21.91 40.76 12.16
#